data_AF-A0A0Q4B440-F1
#
_entry.id   AF-A0A0Q4B440-F1
#
_cell.length_a   1.000
_cell.length_b   1.000
_cell.length_c   1.000
_cell.angle_alpha   90.00
_cell.angle_beta   90.00
_cell.angle_gamma   90.00
#
_symmetry.space_group_name_H-M   'P 1'
#
loop_
_entity.id
_entity.type
_entity.pdbx_description
1 polymer ?
#
loop_
_entity_poly.entity_id
_entity_poly.type
_entity_poly.pdbx_seq_one_letter_code
_entity_poly.pdbx_strand_id
1 'polypeptide(L)'
;MARGEDGLLLMGTSTLLRNVQDLKAEREGVRQGADPEAVHRSRVASRRLRASMVIFPECLPARKGRKWMKEVRSVTRALGEARDLDVQIEFLQDFEGSAPPEALPGLEAIVRLKRGMREEAQPEVVRWLEDMERKGTLQEMELYLSGEVKRLDGADIRGEATHASGLEHISARIQELLAMEACVPRREAIEHHHEMRIAVKRLRYSAEAFRPLFDDKLKQEIAVLKGLQDMLGEMHDCDVWMGEEEALSNALSSVEGASEGLTALIEDRRERRGRCYEAFVERWTELRSSGFFEGLEARFGDLPGARDGTREARLRELSKLAQEMDVDPAHSRKVTELALALFTELRDVHGLTDEDKFVLEAAGMLHDIGWTEGQRGHNRTSYRLIMDDMRLPLLDGERRAVAAVARYHRGRLPRDGDDEVKGMSGRQRDKVSRLAALLRIADGLDREHAGAVKGISASVKDGTATIEVNGRSDLGTAAALKKADLFQEVFGLKVAIR
;
A
#
# COMPACT_ATOMS: atom_id res chain seq x y z
N MET A 1 -13.27 28.07 7.31
CA MET A 1 -13.82 26.98 6.48
C MET A 1 -12.89 25.81 6.70
N ALA A 2 -13.32 24.82 7.50
CA ALA A 2 -12.55 23.60 7.73
C ALA A 2 -12.28 22.94 6.38
N ARG A 3 -11.03 22.61 6.09
CA ARG A 3 -10.71 21.84 4.89
C ARG A 3 -11.27 20.44 5.14
N GLY A 4 -11.84 19.79 4.13
CA GLY A 4 -12.52 18.49 4.31
C GLY A 4 -11.68 17.43 5.02
N GLU A 5 -10.35 17.56 5.01
CA GLU A 5 -9.37 16.64 5.58
C GLU A 5 -9.03 16.90 7.07
N ASP A 6 -9.52 17.96 7.70
CA ASP A 6 -9.12 18.32 9.08
C ASP A 6 -9.47 17.19 10.08
N GLY A 7 -10.54 16.44 9.84
CA GLY A 7 -10.90 15.26 10.63
C GLY A 7 -9.92 14.09 10.49
N LEU A 8 -9.39 13.87 9.28
CA LEU A 8 -8.37 12.84 9.01
C LEU A 8 -7.06 13.23 9.71
N LEU A 9 -6.66 14.49 9.58
CA LEU A 9 -5.49 15.03 10.26
C LEU A 9 -5.61 14.91 11.77
N LEU A 10 -6.79 15.20 12.34
CA LEU A 10 -7.02 15.06 13.79
C LEU A 10 -6.87 13.60 14.23
N MET A 11 -7.47 12.66 13.49
CA MET A 11 -7.38 11.22 13.79
C MET A 11 -5.93 10.71 13.71
N GLY A 12 -5.23 11.07 12.63
CA GLY A 12 -3.85 10.65 12.40
C GLY A 12 -2.89 11.23 13.42
N THR A 13 -2.95 12.55 13.67
CA THR A 13 -2.10 13.23 14.67
C THR A 13 -2.36 12.72 16.09
N SER A 14 -3.62 12.47 16.47
CA SER A 14 -3.97 11.89 17.78
C SER A 14 -3.41 10.47 17.94
N THR A 15 -3.50 9.64 16.90
CA THR A 15 -2.97 8.27 16.90
C THR A 15 -1.44 8.27 17.00
N LEU A 16 -0.78 9.12 16.22
CA LEU A 16 0.68 9.29 16.27
C LEU A 16 1.15 9.79 17.63
N LEU A 17 0.45 10.78 18.20
CA LEU A 17 0.78 11.37 19.50
C LEU A 17 0.74 10.31 20.61
N ARG A 18 -0.33 9.51 20.67
CA ARG A 18 -0.45 8.40 21.63
C ARG A 18 0.71 7.42 21.50
N ASN A 19 1.04 6.98 20.28
CA ASN A 19 2.15 6.03 20.07
C ASN A 19 3.53 6.62 20.44
N VAL A 20 3.74 7.93 20.26
CA VAL A 20 4.95 8.63 20.73
C VAL A 20 5.02 8.64 22.25
N GLN A 21 3.90 8.90 22.93
CA GLN A 21 3.82 8.91 24.39
C GLN A 21 4.05 7.52 24.98
N ASP A 22 3.44 6.49 24.41
CA ASP A 22 3.66 5.09 24.80
C ASP A 22 5.15 4.72 24.69
N LEU A 23 5.82 5.10 23.60
CA LEU A 23 7.25 4.83 23.41
C LEU A 23 8.12 5.64 24.38
N LYS A 24 7.73 6.86 24.75
CA LYS A 24 8.44 7.66 25.75
C LYS A 24 8.32 7.06 27.16
N ALA A 25 7.17 6.48 27.50
CA ALA A 25 6.91 5.96 28.85
C ALA A 25 7.81 4.78 29.24
N GLU A 26 8.19 3.94 28.28
CA GLU A 26 8.97 2.71 28.53
C GLU A 26 10.50 2.92 28.56
N ARG A 27 10.98 4.14 28.32
CA ARG A 27 12.41 4.45 28.18
C ARG A 27 13.27 3.99 29.36
N GLU A 28 12.81 4.28 30.57
CA GLU A 28 13.57 3.99 31.78
C GLU A 28 13.58 2.48 32.07
N GLY A 29 12.46 1.79 31.82
CA GLY A 29 12.39 0.33 31.94
C GLY A 29 13.35 -0.39 31.00
N VAL A 30 13.46 0.06 29.73
CA VAL A 30 14.42 -0.53 28.79
C VAL A 30 15.87 -0.23 29.15
N ARG A 31 16.15 0.98 29.66
CA ARG A 31 17.51 1.38 30.09
C ARG A 31 18.01 0.50 31.24
N GLN A 32 17.14 0.20 32.20
CA GLN A 32 17.50 -0.66 33.33
C GLN A 32 17.69 -2.12 32.91
N GLY A 33 17.01 -2.59 31.87
CA GLY A 33 17.17 -3.93 31.31
C GLY A 33 16.78 -5.08 32.26
N ALA A 34 16.14 -4.77 33.40
CA ALA A 34 15.78 -5.73 34.43
C ALA A 34 14.50 -6.52 34.12
N ASP A 35 13.62 -5.97 33.27
CA ASP A 35 12.34 -6.55 32.88
C ASP A 35 12.24 -6.69 31.35
N PRO A 36 12.22 -7.92 30.80
CA PRO A 36 12.01 -8.17 29.37
C PRO A 36 10.70 -7.58 28.82
N GLU A 37 9.71 -7.34 29.69
CA GLU A 37 8.44 -6.72 29.27
C GLU A 37 8.57 -5.24 28.92
N ALA A 38 9.55 -4.51 29.47
CA ALA A 38 9.82 -3.14 29.04
C ALA A 38 10.29 -3.07 27.57
N VAL A 39 11.13 -4.03 27.16
CA VAL A 39 11.56 -4.19 25.75
C VAL A 39 10.37 -4.57 24.87
N HIS A 40 9.51 -5.47 25.34
CA HIS A 40 8.29 -5.85 24.63
C HIS A 40 7.37 -4.66 24.37
N ARG A 41 6.99 -3.93 25.43
CA ARG A 41 6.09 -2.77 25.34
C ARG A 41 6.67 -1.67 24.46
N SER A 42 7.97 -1.38 24.60
CA SER A 42 8.68 -0.43 23.73
C SER A 42 8.64 -0.84 22.26
N ARG A 43 8.90 -2.12 21.96
CA ARG A 43 8.85 -2.63 20.60
C ARG A 43 7.44 -2.56 20.01
N VAL A 44 6.41 -2.84 20.82
CA VAL A 44 5.01 -2.72 20.39
C VAL A 44 4.69 -1.26 20.06
N ALA A 45 5.04 -0.32 20.94
CA ALA A 45 4.82 1.11 20.73
C ALA A 45 5.57 1.63 19.49
N SER A 46 6.84 1.26 19.32
CA SER A 46 7.65 1.69 18.17
C SER A 46 7.14 1.14 16.84
N ARG A 47 6.67 -0.13 16.81
CA ARG A 47 6.06 -0.75 15.63
C ARG A 47 4.74 -0.08 15.27
N ARG A 48 3.90 0.23 16.26
CA ARG A 48 2.63 0.97 16.05
C ARG A 48 2.88 2.38 15.55
N LEU A 49 3.82 3.11 16.16
CA LEU A 49 4.24 4.43 15.68
C LEU A 49 4.68 4.36 14.21
N ARG A 50 5.56 3.42 13.87
CA ARG A 50 6.04 3.22 12.50
C ARG A 50 4.89 2.91 11.52
N ALA A 51 3.93 2.08 11.91
CA ALA A 51 2.77 1.75 11.08
C ALA A 51 1.89 2.99 10.87
N SER A 52 1.57 3.73 11.94
CA SER A 52 0.78 4.96 11.85
C SER A 52 1.46 6.05 11.03
N MET A 53 2.79 6.15 11.05
CA MET A 53 3.54 7.10 10.21
C MET A 53 3.44 6.77 8.70
N VAL A 54 3.17 5.52 8.36
CA VAL A 54 2.93 5.09 6.97
C VAL A 54 1.47 5.26 6.58
N ILE A 55 0.54 5.10 7.52
CA ILE A 55 -0.89 5.31 7.30
C ILE A 55 -1.22 6.80 7.16
N PHE A 56 -0.60 7.66 7.96
CA PHE A 56 -0.88 9.10 8.00
C PHE A 56 0.36 9.96 7.67
N PRO A 57 0.93 9.85 6.45
CA PRO A 57 2.10 10.64 6.07
C PRO A 57 1.82 12.16 6.06
N GLU A 58 0.59 12.58 5.78
CA GLU A 58 0.13 13.97 5.77
C GLU A 58 0.09 14.63 7.15
N CYS A 59 0.03 13.83 8.22
CA CYS A 59 0.12 14.30 9.60
C CYS A 59 1.57 14.62 10.01
N LEU A 60 2.55 14.45 9.11
CA LEU A 60 3.97 14.63 9.40
C LEU A 60 4.57 15.74 8.52
N PRO A 61 5.48 16.57 9.08
CA PRO A 61 6.15 17.62 8.33
C PRO A 61 7.11 17.00 7.29
N ALA A 62 6.93 17.25 5.99
CA ALA A 62 7.61 16.54 4.90
C ALA A 62 9.11 16.20 5.12
N ARG A 63 9.96 17.18 5.46
CA ARG A 63 11.40 16.96 5.69
C ARG A 63 11.68 16.28 7.04
N LYS A 64 11.02 16.72 8.11
CA LYS A 64 11.25 16.22 9.48
C LYS A 64 10.66 14.82 9.68
N GLY A 65 9.48 14.56 9.14
CA GLY A 65 8.81 13.26 9.13
C GLY A 65 9.67 12.15 8.54
N ARG A 66 10.38 12.40 7.42
CA ARG A 66 11.35 11.44 6.87
C ARG A 66 12.50 11.13 7.82
N LYS A 67 13.02 12.14 8.54
CA LYS A 67 14.07 11.97 9.55
C LYS A 67 13.56 11.15 10.73
N TRP A 68 12.40 11.51 11.27
CA TRP A 68 11.74 10.77 12.36
C TRP A 68 11.49 9.32 11.99
N MET A 69 11.01 9.06 10.77
CA MET A 69 10.76 7.70 10.28
C MET A 69 12.03 6.84 10.25
N LYS A 70 13.17 7.43 9.86
CA LYS A 70 14.47 6.74 9.88
C LYS A 70 14.87 6.37 11.31
N GLU A 71 14.73 7.30 12.25
CA GLU A 71 15.12 7.07 13.64
C GLU A 71 14.20 6.05 14.35
N VAL A 72 12.88 6.17 14.17
CA VAL A 72 11.90 5.19 14.69
C VAL A 72 12.18 3.80 14.13
N ARG A 73 12.55 3.71 12.84
CA ARG A 73 12.94 2.43 12.21
C ARG A 73 14.18 1.83 12.87
N SER A 74 15.21 2.63 13.14
CA SER A 74 16.43 2.16 13.81
C SER A 74 16.15 1.62 15.21
N VAL A 75 15.42 2.37 16.04
CA VAL A 75 15.02 1.91 17.38
C VAL A 75 14.17 0.64 17.30
N THR A 76 13.21 0.59 16.38
CA THR A 76 12.35 -0.60 16.20
C THR A 76 13.15 -1.84 15.80
N ARG A 77 14.23 -1.68 15.02
CA ARG A 77 15.11 -2.80 14.64
C ARG A 77 15.86 -3.33 15.85
N ALA A 78 16.54 -2.46 16.60
CA ALA A 78 17.30 -2.88 17.78
C ALA A 78 16.40 -3.55 18.85
N LEU A 79 15.23 -2.96 19.11
CA LEU A 79 14.23 -3.57 20.00
C LEU A 79 13.68 -4.91 19.47
N GLY A 80 13.64 -5.07 18.15
CA GLY A 80 13.26 -6.31 17.48
C GLY A 80 14.28 -7.42 17.77
N GLU A 81 15.56 -7.16 17.47
CA GLU A 81 16.65 -8.12 17.68
C GLU A 81 16.71 -8.61 19.14
N ALA A 82 16.58 -7.69 20.11
CA ALA A 82 16.55 -8.06 21.53
C ALA A 82 15.30 -8.87 21.91
N ARG A 83 14.09 -8.44 21.49
CA ARG A 83 12.85 -9.15 21.88
C ARG A 83 12.71 -10.49 21.18
N ASP A 84 13.21 -10.64 19.96
CA ASP A 84 13.16 -11.91 19.25
C ASP A 84 13.99 -12.96 20.02
N LEU A 85 15.13 -12.57 20.59
CA LEU A 85 15.91 -13.42 21.50
C LEU A 85 15.18 -13.71 22.81
N ASP A 86 14.52 -12.71 23.44
CA ASP A 86 13.73 -12.93 24.66
C ASP A 86 12.63 -13.99 24.41
N VAL A 87 11.91 -13.89 23.29
CA VAL A 87 10.85 -14.85 22.90
C VAL A 87 11.43 -16.23 22.58
N GLN A 88 12.58 -16.29 21.91
CA GLN A 88 13.26 -17.56 21.64
C GLN A 88 13.69 -18.26 22.94
N ILE A 89 14.23 -17.50 23.91
CA ILE A 89 14.63 -18.04 25.22
C ILE A 89 13.40 -18.56 25.98
N GLU A 90 12.34 -17.76 26.08
CA GLU A 90 11.08 -18.14 26.72
C GLU A 90 10.51 -19.44 26.12
N PHE A 91 10.45 -19.51 24.79
CA PHE A 91 10.00 -20.70 24.07
C PHE A 91 10.85 -21.95 24.39
N LEU A 92 12.19 -21.83 24.38
CA LEU A 92 13.07 -22.96 24.65
C LEU A 92 12.89 -23.48 26.07
N GLN A 93 12.72 -22.59 27.06
CA GLN A 93 12.50 -22.97 28.45
C GLN A 93 11.16 -23.71 28.65
N ASP A 94 10.12 -23.27 27.94
CA ASP A 94 8.84 -23.99 27.93
C ASP A 94 8.97 -25.36 27.24
N PHE A 95 9.73 -25.42 26.14
CA PHE A 95 9.96 -26.64 25.38
C PHE A 95 10.74 -27.71 26.18
N GLU A 96 11.75 -27.30 26.95
CA GLU A 96 12.51 -28.16 27.88
C GLU A 96 11.59 -28.97 28.81
N GLY A 97 10.45 -28.41 29.24
CA GLY A 97 9.48 -29.11 30.10
C GLY A 97 8.75 -30.28 29.44
N SER A 98 8.79 -30.38 28.10
CA SER A 98 8.12 -31.43 27.31
C SER A 98 9.08 -32.26 26.46
N ALA A 99 10.35 -31.90 26.43
CA ALA A 99 11.37 -32.55 25.61
C ALA A 99 11.83 -33.89 26.21
N PRO A 100 12.29 -34.85 25.38
CA PRO A 100 12.92 -36.08 25.87
C PRO A 100 14.15 -35.78 26.75
N PRO A 101 14.44 -36.56 27.81
CA PRO A 101 15.60 -36.35 28.68
C PRO A 101 16.93 -36.26 27.93
N GLU A 102 17.06 -36.99 26.83
CA GLU A 102 18.25 -37.04 25.99
C GLU A 102 18.49 -35.73 25.22
N ALA A 103 17.45 -34.93 25.01
CA ALA A 103 17.51 -33.65 24.30
C ALA A 103 17.90 -32.47 25.22
N LEU A 104 17.74 -32.62 26.54
CA LEU A 104 17.91 -31.53 27.52
C LEU A 104 19.31 -30.89 27.49
N PRO A 105 20.43 -31.64 27.46
CA PRO A 105 21.77 -31.03 27.44
C PRO A 105 21.98 -30.09 26.24
N GLY A 106 21.44 -30.47 25.08
CA GLY A 106 21.51 -29.66 23.87
C GLY A 106 20.61 -28.44 23.92
N LEU A 107 19.38 -28.57 24.42
CA LEU A 107 18.45 -27.45 24.59
C LEU A 107 19.01 -26.40 25.56
N GLU A 108 19.57 -26.83 26.69
CA GLU A 108 20.21 -25.93 27.65
C GLU A 108 21.40 -25.18 27.01
N ALA A 109 22.15 -25.83 26.12
CA ALA A 109 23.24 -25.20 25.41
C ALA A 109 22.76 -24.13 24.42
N ILE A 110 21.65 -24.39 23.71
CA ILE A 110 21.00 -23.40 22.85
C ILE A 110 20.51 -22.21 23.69
N VAL A 111 19.87 -22.46 24.84
CA VAL A 111 19.42 -21.40 25.76
C VAL A 111 20.60 -20.54 26.21
N ARG A 112 21.71 -21.14 26.63
CA ARG A 112 22.93 -20.41 27.02
C ARG A 112 23.48 -19.55 25.88
N LEU A 113 23.54 -20.09 24.67
CA LEU A 113 23.97 -19.35 23.47
C LEU A 113 23.07 -18.14 23.22
N LYS A 114 21.74 -18.32 23.22
CA LYS A 114 20.77 -17.25 22.98
C LYS A 114 20.80 -16.17 24.07
N ARG A 115 21.03 -16.55 25.34
CA ARG A 115 21.25 -15.59 26.43
C ARG A 115 22.49 -14.74 26.21
N GLY A 116 23.61 -15.32 25.78
CA GLY A 116 24.81 -14.57 25.42
C GLY A 116 24.54 -13.56 24.30
N MET A 117 23.86 -13.98 23.23
CA MET A 117 23.46 -13.06 22.15
C MET A 117 22.55 -11.93 22.65
N ARG A 118 21.66 -12.22 23.61
CA ARG A 118 20.74 -11.24 24.17
C ARG A 118 21.47 -10.20 25.01
N GLU A 119 22.46 -10.62 25.78
CA GLU A 119 23.35 -9.73 26.54
C GLU A 119 24.14 -8.81 25.59
N GLU A 120 24.63 -9.33 24.47
CA GLU A 120 25.34 -8.55 23.44
C GLU A 120 24.43 -7.56 22.69
N ALA A 121 23.14 -7.85 22.56
CA ALA A 121 22.17 -6.95 21.92
C ALA A 121 21.76 -5.76 22.82
N GLN A 122 21.84 -5.90 24.15
CA GLN A 122 21.36 -4.88 25.11
C GLN A 122 22.04 -3.51 24.93
N PRO A 123 23.38 -3.40 24.77
CA PRO A 123 24.04 -2.13 24.56
C PRO A 123 23.55 -1.38 23.32
N GLU A 124 23.23 -2.08 22.23
CA GLU A 124 22.72 -1.43 21.02
C GLU A 124 21.31 -0.85 21.22
N VAL A 125 20.43 -1.56 21.94
CA VAL A 125 19.11 -1.06 22.31
C VAL A 125 19.23 0.24 23.11
N VAL A 126 20.06 0.24 24.16
CA VAL A 126 20.30 1.41 25.01
C VAL A 126 20.87 2.56 24.18
N ARG A 127 21.91 2.30 23.36
CA ARG A 127 22.54 3.30 22.50
C ARG A 127 21.53 3.99 21.58
N TRP A 128 20.64 3.25 20.93
CA TRP A 128 19.65 3.84 20.03
C TRP A 128 18.60 4.68 20.74
N LEU A 129 18.17 4.26 21.93
CA LEU A 129 17.25 5.06 22.76
C LEU A 129 17.90 6.36 23.23
N GLU A 130 19.16 6.29 23.70
CA GLU A 130 19.94 7.47 24.09
C GLU A 130 20.22 8.41 22.92
N ASP A 131 20.52 7.87 21.73
CA ASP A 131 20.72 8.66 20.52
C ASP A 131 19.44 9.42 20.14
N MET A 132 18.28 8.75 20.23
CA MET A 132 16.98 9.37 19.94
C MET A 132 16.61 10.43 20.98
N GLU A 133 17.00 10.23 22.24
CA GLU A 133 16.86 11.21 23.32
C GLU A 133 17.75 12.42 23.12
N ARG A 134 19.05 12.21 22.86
CA ARG A 134 20.02 13.28 22.59
C ARG A 134 19.62 14.15 21.40
N LYS A 135 19.02 13.54 20.36
CA LYS A 135 18.49 14.24 19.19
C LYS A 135 17.18 14.98 19.46
N GLY A 136 16.55 14.76 20.61
CA GLY A 136 15.25 15.36 20.96
C GLY A 136 14.09 14.84 20.11
N THR A 137 14.24 13.76 19.37
CA THR A 137 13.30 13.36 18.31
C THR A 137 11.89 13.10 18.84
N LEU A 138 11.74 12.30 19.90
CA LEU A 138 10.42 12.04 20.48
C LEU A 138 9.80 13.29 21.10
N GLN A 139 10.62 14.18 21.66
CA GLN A 139 10.16 15.45 22.23
C GLN A 139 9.68 16.41 21.14
N GLU A 140 10.42 16.51 20.02
CA GLU A 140 10.02 17.30 18.86
C GLU A 140 8.71 16.76 18.24
N MET A 141 8.59 15.43 18.11
CA MET A 141 7.39 14.79 17.60
C MET A 141 6.19 15.10 18.50
N GLU A 142 6.32 14.91 19.82
CA GLU A 142 5.25 15.19 20.77
C GLU A 142 4.82 16.66 20.75
N LEU A 143 5.77 17.60 20.74
CA LEU A 143 5.47 19.03 20.68
C LEU A 143 4.72 19.41 19.38
N TYR A 144 5.17 18.87 18.24
CA TYR A 144 4.52 19.11 16.96
C TYR A 144 3.11 18.51 16.92
N LEU A 145 2.98 17.21 17.24
CA LEU A 145 1.71 16.49 17.15
C LEU A 145 0.69 17.03 18.15
N SER A 146 1.10 17.38 19.37
CA SER A 146 0.20 18.01 20.35
C SER A 146 -0.24 19.42 19.92
N GLY A 147 0.62 20.17 19.22
CA GLY A 147 0.26 21.44 18.60
C GLY A 147 -0.80 21.26 17.50
N GLU A 148 -0.63 20.26 16.63
CA GLU A 148 -1.60 19.95 15.57
C GLU A 148 -2.94 19.46 16.13
N VAL A 149 -2.94 18.58 17.15
CA VAL A 149 -4.18 18.15 17.82
C VAL A 149 -4.95 19.35 18.38
N LYS A 150 -4.26 20.30 19.03
CA LYS A 150 -4.89 21.53 19.53
C LYS A 150 -5.41 22.43 18.40
N ARG A 151 -4.68 22.52 17.29
CA ARG A 151 -5.08 23.31 16.11
C ARG A 151 -6.32 22.73 15.43
N LEU A 152 -6.45 21.41 15.46
CA LEU A 152 -7.53 20.65 14.83
C LEU A 152 -8.68 20.34 15.81
N ASP A 153 -8.64 20.89 17.03
CA ASP A 153 -9.68 20.67 18.02
C ASP A 153 -11.06 21.07 17.49
N GLY A 154 -12.05 20.22 17.72
CA GLY A 154 -13.40 20.36 17.17
C GLY A 154 -13.57 19.94 15.69
N ALA A 155 -12.53 19.45 15.01
CA ALA A 155 -12.68 18.86 13.68
C ALA A 155 -13.51 17.56 13.74
N ASP A 156 -14.41 17.39 12.77
CA ASP A 156 -15.23 16.19 12.69
C ASP A 156 -14.44 15.03 12.05
N ILE A 157 -14.03 14.07 12.89
CA ILE A 157 -13.34 12.86 12.44
C ILE A 157 -14.25 11.91 11.61
N ARG A 158 -15.56 12.18 11.56
CA ARG A 158 -16.56 11.45 10.75
C ARG A 158 -17.01 12.25 9.53
N GLY A 159 -16.20 13.21 9.13
CA GLY A 159 -16.37 13.90 7.86
C GLY A 159 -16.16 12.97 6.67
N GLU A 160 -16.75 13.34 5.54
CA GLU A 160 -16.72 12.56 4.30
C GLU A 160 -15.29 12.22 3.84
N ALA A 161 -14.33 13.15 3.95
CA ALA A 161 -12.95 12.88 3.54
C ALA A 161 -12.26 11.84 4.42
N THR A 162 -12.55 11.80 5.73
CA THR A 162 -11.99 10.79 6.63
C THR A 162 -12.59 9.42 6.34
N HIS A 163 -13.90 9.35 6.03
CA HIS A 163 -14.53 8.11 5.58
C HIS A 163 -13.94 7.60 4.27
N ALA A 164 -13.74 8.50 3.30
CA ALA A 164 -13.14 8.19 2.01
C ALA A 164 -11.72 7.63 2.14
N SER A 165 -10.88 8.30 2.94
CA SER A 165 -9.52 7.83 3.24
C SER A 165 -9.56 6.46 3.94
N GLY A 166 -10.46 6.28 4.91
CA GLY A 166 -10.66 4.99 5.57
C GLY A 166 -10.97 3.85 4.58
N LEU A 167 -11.91 4.07 3.66
CA LEU A 167 -12.24 3.12 2.60
C LEU A 167 -11.04 2.85 1.70
N GLU A 168 -10.38 3.88 1.19
CA GLU A 168 -9.20 3.75 0.33
C GLU A 168 -8.12 2.87 0.96
N HIS A 169 -7.73 3.18 2.20
CA HIS A 169 -6.68 2.44 2.89
C HIS A 169 -7.08 0.98 3.09
N ILE A 170 -8.31 0.71 3.51
CA ILE A 170 -8.79 -0.66 3.76
C ILE A 170 -8.89 -1.45 2.46
N SER A 171 -9.51 -0.89 1.42
CA SER A 171 -9.59 -1.52 0.11
C SER A 171 -8.19 -1.85 -0.43
N ALA A 172 -7.25 -0.90 -0.40
CA ALA A 172 -5.89 -1.15 -0.86
C ALA A 172 -5.19 -2.27 -0.07
N ARG A 173 -5.37 -2.34 1.26
CA ARG A 173 -4.78 -3.40 2.09
C ARG A 173 -5.46 -4.76 1.91
N ILE A 174 -6.77 -4.79 1.64
CA ILE A 174 -7.49 -6.02 1.29
C ILE A 174 -6.97 -6.55 -0.05
N GLN A 175 -6.86 -5.70 -1.08
CA GLN A 175 -6.34 -6.10 -2.38
C GLN A 175 -4.89 -6.60 -2.30
N GLU A 176 -4.03 -5.93 -1.53
CA GLU A 176 -2.67 -6.39 -1.24
C GLU A 176 -2.66 -7.81 -0.63
N LEU A 177 -3.53 -8.06 0.34
CA LEU A 177 -3.61 -9.37 1.01
C LEU A 177 -4.18 -10.45 0.07
N LEU A 178 -5.25 -10.15 -0.67
CA LEU A 178 -5.86 -11.10 -1.61
C LEU A 178 -4.95 -11.41 -2.80
N ALA A 179 -4.05 -10.50 -3.19
CA ALA A 179 -3.03 -10.78 -4.20
C ALA A 179 -2.08 -11.94 -3.79
N MET A 180 -1.95 -12.21 -2.50
CA MET A 180 -1.14 -13.31 -1.96
C MET A 180 -1.90 -14.65 -1.90
N GLU A 181 -3.20 -14.69 -2.22
CA GLU A 181 -4.06 -15.87 -2.07
C GLU A 181 -3.50 -17.13 -2.77
N ALA A 182 -2.76 -16.96 -3.87
CA ALA A 182 -2.15 -18.06 -4.60
C ALA A 182 -1.12 -18.88 -3.78
N CYS A 183 -0.57 -18.33 -2.69
CA CYS A 183 0.36 -19.05 -1.81
C CYS A 183 -0.34 -19.91 -0.75
N VAL A 184 -1.63 -19.69 -0.48
CA VAL A 184 -2.38 -20.40 0.57
C VAL A 184 -2.36 -21.93 0.37
N PRO A 185 -2.71 -22.49 -0.81
CA PRO A 185 -2.70 -23.95 -0.99
C PRO A 185 -1.29 -24.55 -1.20
N ARG A 186 -0.22 -23.76 -1.07
CA ARG A 186 1.17 -24.20 -1.30
C ARG A 186 1.95 -24.22 0.01
N ARG A 187 2.17 -25.40 0.58
CA ARG A 187 2.85 -25.56 1.89
C ARG A 187 4.29 -25.07 1.88
N GLU A 188 4.96 -25.24 0.75
CA GLU A 188 6.36 -24.91 0.49
C GLU A 188 6.60 -23.42 0.17
N ALA A 189 5.54 -22.61 0.05
CA ALA A 189 5.65 -21.19 -0.30
C ALA A 189 6.05 -20.29 0.90
N ILE A 190 7.10 -20.69 1.64
CA ILE A 190 7.56 -20.07 2.89
C ILE A 190 7.70 -18.55 2.78
N GLU A 191 8.45 -18.07 1.79
CA GLU A 191 8.66 -16.62 1.57
C GLU A 191 7.34 -15.87 1.32
N HIS A 192 6.42 -16.47 0.54
CA HIS A 192 5.14 -15.85 0.25
C HIS A 192 4.21 -15.87 1.47
N HIS A 193 4.28 -16.89 2.34
CA HIS A 193 3.57 -16.89 3.62
C HIS A 193 4.07 -15.77 4.54
N HIS A 194 5.38 -15.51 4.55
CA HIS A 194 5.96 -14.39 5.28
C HIS A 194 5.49 -13.03 4.74
N GLU A 195 5.51 -12.85 3.41
CA GLU A 195 4.98 -11.65 2.77
C GLU A 195 3.48 -11.45 3.05
N MET A 196 2.70 -12.54 3.01
CA MET A 196 1.28 -12.53 3.35
C MET A 196 1.05 -12.13 4.81
N ARG A 197 1.88 -12.59 5.75
CA ARG A 197 1.86 -12.16 7.14
C ARG A 197 2.05 -10.64 7.28
N ILE A 198 2.94 -10.06 6.47
CA ILE A 198 3.16 -8.61 6.43
C ILE A 198 1.91 -7.90 5.91
N ALA A 199 1.27 -8.42 4.85
CA ALA A 199 0.02 -7.87 4.32
C ALA A 199 -1.12 -7.92 5.36
N VAL A 200 -1.30 -9.05 6.07
CA VAL A 200 -2.28 -9.16 7.18
C VAL A 200 -2.02 -8.13 8.27
N LYS A 201 -0.75 -7.96 8.68
CA LYS A 201 -0.37 -6.93 9.67
C LYS A 201 -0.75 -5.53 9.21
N ARG A 202 -0.49 -5.21 7.94
CA ARG A 202 -0.82 -3.90 7.36
C ARG A 202 -2.32 -3.66 7.37
N LEU A 203 -3.12 -4.63 6.91
CA LEU A 203 -4.58 -4.55 6.94
C LEU A 203 -5.11 -4.39 8.38
N ARG A 204 -4.59 -5.17 9.33
CA ARG A 204 -4.97 -5.05 10.74
C ARG A 204 -4.66 -3.67 11.30
N TYR A 205 -3.47 -3.14 11.06
CA TYR A 205 -3.10 -1.80 11.56
C TYR A 205 -3.92 -0.68 10.91
N SER A 206 -4.27 -0.80 9.63
CA SER A 206 -5.21 0.13 8.99
C SER A 206 -6.59 0.05 9.65
N ALA A 207 -7.12 -1.15 9.87
CA ALA A 207 -8.41 -1.34 10.55
C ALA A 207 -8.41 -0.80 12.00
N GLU A 208 -7.30 -0.99 12.74
CA GLU A 208 -7.10 -0.42 14.07
C GLU A 208 -7.06 1.12 14.05
N ALA A 209 -6.40 1.71 13.04
CA ALA A 209 -6.25 3.16 12.91
C ALA A 209 -7.59 3.85 12.60
N PHE A 210 -8.40 3.28 11.70
CA PHE A 210 -9.70 3.82 11.31
C PHE A 210 -10.87 3.32 12.17
N ARG A 211 -10.59 2.50 13.19
CA ARG A 211 -11.58 2.01 14.16
C ARG A 211 -12.50 3.09 14.76
N PRO A 212 -12.03 4.32 15.09
CA PRO A 212 -12.88 5.37 15.64
C PRO A 212 -14.06 5.81 14.74
N LEU A 213 -13.99 5.54 13.43
CA LEU A 213 -15.09 5.81 12.48
C LEU A 213 -16.35 4.99 12.80
N PHE A 214 -16.20 3.86 13.49
CA PHE A 214 -17.28 2.90 13.72
C PHE A 214 -17.74 2.81 15.17
N ASP A 215 -17.48 3.82 16.02
CA ASP A 215 -17.76 3.73 17.47
C ASP A 215 -17.18 2.45 18.10
N ASP A 216 -15.96 2.08 17.70
CA ASP A 216 -15.28 0.84 18.10
C ASP A 216 -15.98 -0.48 17.70
N LYS A 217 -16.88 -0.47 16.70
CA LYS A 217 -17.57 -1.67 16.17
C LYS A 217 -16.76 -2.52 15.18
N LEU A 218 -15.44 -2.31 15.04
CA LEU A 218 -14.55 -3.17 14.22
C LEU A 218 -13.76 -4.22 15.05
N LYS A 219 -14.10 -4.41 16.33
CA LYS A 219 -13.36 -5.31 17.22
C LYS A 219 -13.32 -6.76 16.73
N GLN A 220 -14.42 -7.24 16.15
CA GLN A 220 -14.51 -8.63 15.68
C GLN A 220 -13.62 -8.86 14.46
N GLU A 221 -13.65 -7.95 13.49
CA GLU A 221 -12.85 -8.00 12.27
C GLU A 221 -11.36 -7.88 12.58
N ILE A 222 -10.98 -6.97 13.49
CA ILE A 222 -9.61 -6.85 13.98
C ILE A 222 -9.17 -8.14 14.69
N ALA A 223 -10.05 -8.79 15.46
CA ALA A 223 -9.75 -10.06 16.13
C ALA A 223 -9.53 -11.19 15.11
N VAL A 224 -10.33 -11.25 14.03
CA VAL A 224 -10.14 -12.20 12.93
C VAL A 224 -8.79 -11.98 12.23
N LEU A 225 -8.46 -10.74 11.89
CA LEU A 225 -7.17 -10.40 11.29
C LEU A 225 -5.99 -10.71 12.21
N LYS A 226 -6.17 -10.50 13.53
CA LYS A 226 -5.19 -10.93 14.53
C LYS A 226 -5.01 -12.45 14.52
N GLY A 227 -6.09 -13.24 14.47
CA GLY A 227 -6.01 -14.70 14.38
C GLY A 227 -5.19 -15.17 13.16
N LEU A 228 -5.45 -14.60 11.98
CA LEU A 228 -4.66 -14.89 10.77
C LEU A 228 -3.18 -14.51 10.95
N GLN A 229 -2.92 -13.33 11.53
CA GLN A 229 -1.57 -12.87 11.81
C GLN A 229 -0.83 -13.81 12.76
N ASP A 230 -1.52 -14.32 13.78
CA ASP A 230 -0.94 -15.19 14.81
C ASP A 230 -0.61 -16.57 14.21
N MET A 231 -1.50 -17.14 13.38
CA MET A 231 -1.22 -18.39 12.63
C MET A 231 -0.02 -18.27 11.69
N LEU A 232 0.00 -17.23 10.84
CA LEU A 232 1.14 -16.96 9.95
C LEU A 232 2.40 -16.57 10.73
N GLY A 233 2.24 -16.00 11.92
CA GLY A 233 3.31 -15.71 12.87
C GLY A 233 3.99 -16.98 13.34
N GLU A 234 3.21 -17.91 13.87
CA GLU A 234 3.71 -19.21 14.34
C GLU A 234 4.41 -19.99 13.21
N MET A 235 3.85 -19.98 12.00
CA MET A 235 4.49 -20.59 10.83
C MET A 235 5.87 -19.98 10.55
N HIS A 236 5.93 -18.64 10.52
CA HIS A 236 7.18 -17.93 10.29
C HIS A 236 8.19 -18.14 11.42
N ASP A 237 7.76 -18.20 12.68
CA ASP A 237 8.64 -18.43 13.82
C ASP A 237 9.23 -19.85 13.75
N CYS A 238 8.47 -20.84 13.29
CA CYS A 238 9.00 -22.17 12.97
C CYS A 238 10.00 -22.14 11.80
N ASP A 239 9.72 -21.36 10.74
CA ASP A 239 10.66 -21.19 9.61
C ASP A 239 11.99 -20.59 10.04
N VAL A 240 11.96 -19.61 10.96
CA VAL A 240 13.17 -19.00 11.53
C VAL A 240 13.99 -20.05 12.27
N TRP A 241 13.38 -20.87 13.12
CA TRP A 241 14.09 -21.94 13.82
C TRP A 241 14.70 -22.97 12.87
N MET A 242 13.93 -23.41 11.87
CA MET A 242 14.43 -24.36 10.86
C MET A 242 15.57 -23.76 10.02
N GLY A 243 15.52 -22.46 9.72
CA GLY A 243 16.59 -21.76 9.01
C GLY A 243 17.88 -21.57 9.83
N GLU A 244 17.81 -21.66 11.16
CA GLU A 244 18.97 -21.55 12.05
C GLU A 244 19.69 -22.89 12.31
N GLU A 245 19.15 -24.02 11.83
CA GLU A 245 19.65 -25.37 12.12
C GLU A 245 21.16 -25.53 11.87
N GLU A 246 21.63 -25.14 10.69
CA GLU A 246 23.04 -25.25 10.32
C GLU A 246 23.94 -24.35 11.20
N ALA A 247 23.49 -23.13 11.49
CA ALA A 247 24.24 -22.19 12.32
C ALA A 247 24.36 -22.68 13.77
N LEU A 248 23.27 -23.22 14.33
CA LEU A 248 23.25 -23.80 15.67
C LEU A 248 24.10 -25.08 15.75
N SER A 249 23.97 -25.96 14.76
CA SER A 249 24.79 -27.18 14.68
C SER A 249 26.28 -26.86 14.67
N ASN A 250 26.70 -25.84 13.90
CA ASN A 250 28.10 -25.42 13.85
C ASN A 250 28.56 -24.82 15.19
N ALA A 251 27.76 -23.91 15.77
CA ALA A 251 28.07 -23.24 17.03
C ALA A 251 28.17 -24.20 18.22
N LEU A 252 27.43 -25.31 18.18
CA LEU A 252 27.33 -26.29 19.27
C LEU A 252 28.07 -27.61 18.99
N SER A 253 28.88 -27.66 17.94
CA SER A 253 29.58 -28.87 17.49
C SER A 253 30.51 -29.52 18.54
N SER A 254 30.95 -28.77 19.53
CA SER A 254 31.79 -29.25 20.65
C SER A 254 31.01 -29.59 21.92
N VAL A 255 29.69 -29.43 21.93
CA VAL A 255 28.84 -29.68 23.09
C VAL A 255 28.24 -31.08 23.00
N GLU A 256 28.53 -31.90 24.00
CA GLU A 256 27.95 -33.24 24.13
C GLU A 256 26.42 -33.17 24.30
N GLY A 257 25.67 -33.98 23.55
CA GLY A 257 24.19 -33.96 23.57
C GLY A 257 23.53 -32.83 22.76
N ALA A 258 24.32 -31.99 22.08
CA ALA A 258 23.77 -30.88 21.28
C ALA A 258 23.00 -31.34 20.05
N SER A 259 23.44 -32.44 19.43
CA SER A 259 22.78 -33.00 18.24
C SER A 259 21.36 -33.47 18.56
N GLU A 260 21.17 -34.12 19.69
CA GLU A 260 19.89 -34.64 20.18
C GLU A 260 18.93 -33.50 20.49
N GLY A 261 19.40 -32.47 21.21
CA GLY A 261 18.60 -31.28 21.51
C GLY A 261 18.18 -30.50 20.27
N LEU A 262 19.11 -30.28 19.33
CA LEU A 262 18.82 -29.60 18.08
C LEU A 262 17.84 -30.40 17.22
N THR A 263 18.04 -31.71 17.09
CA THR A 263 17.14 -32.58 16.32
C THR A 263 15.72 -32.55 16.88
N ALA A 264 15.56 -32.70 18.20
CA ALA A 264 14.26 -32.65 18.86
C ALA A 264 13.54 -31.31 18.62
N LEU A 265 14.27 -30.19 18.73
CA LEU A 265 13.74 -28.85 18.44
C LEU A 265 13.26 -28.74 16.99
N ILE A 266 14.09 -29.13 16.02
CA ILE A 266 13.77 -28.98 14.59
C ILE A 266 12.59 -29.87 14.18
N GLU A 267 12.51 -31.09 14.70
CA GLU A 267 11.37 -32.00 14.46
C GLU A 267 10.06 -31.41 15.00
N ASP A 268 10.07 -30.93 16.24
CA ASP A 268 8.91 -30.27 16.85
C ASP A 268 8.46 -29.04 16.04
N ARG A 269 9.40 -28.16 15.64
CA ARG A 269 9.09 -26.98 14.82
C ARG A 269 8.54 -27.36 13.44
N ARG A 270 9.06 -28.41 12.81
CA ARG A 270 8.57 -28.92 11.52
C ARG A 270 7.14 -29.44 11.61
N GLU A 271 6.82 -30.19 12.66
CA GLU A 271 5.47 -30.66 12.91
C GLU A 271 4.51 -29.52 13.24
N ARG A 272 4.91 -28.63 14.15
CA ARG A 272 4.12 -27.47 14.56
C ARG A 272 3.77 -26.60 13.37
N ARG A 273 4.74 -26.33 12.50
CA ARG A 273 4.50 -25.58 11.27
C ARG A 273 3.49 -26.27 10.35
N GLY A 274 3.56 -27.60 10.21
CA GLY A 274 2.60 -28.37 9.44
C GLY A 274 1.17 -28.20 9.95
N ARG A 275 0.96 -28.37 11.26
CA ARG A 275 -0.36 -28.19 11.90
C ARG A 275 -0.88 -26.76 11.75
N CYS A 276 -0.02 -25.75 11.94
CA CYS A 276 -0.40 -24.35 11.79
C CYS A 276 -0.74 -23.99 10.34
N TYR A 277 -0.03 -24.56 9.36
CA TYR A 277 -0.35 -24.40 7.95
C TYR A 277 -1.73 -24.97 7.61
N GLU A 278 -2.05 -26.18 8.07
CA GLU A 278 -3.36 -26.80 7.84
C GLU A 278 -4.49 -25.95 8.45
N ALA A 279 -4.34 -25.51 9.70
CA ALA A 279 -5.30 -24.63 10.36
C ALA A 279 -5.44 -23.27 9.65
N PHE A 280 -4.33 -22.72 9.14
CA PHE A 280 -4.34 -21.48 8.36
C PHE A 280 -5.12 -21.63 7.06
N VAL A 281 -4.90 -22.72 6.31
CA VAL A 281 -5.61 -22.99 5.05
C VAL A 281 -7.11 -23.14 5.31
N GLU A 282 -7.50 -23.94 6.31
CA GLU A 282 -8.90 -24.11 6.70
C GLU A 282 -9.53 -22.77 7.06
N ARG A 283 -8.87 -21.99 7.93
CA ARG A 283 -9.37 -20.68 8.34
C ARG A 283 -9.47 -19.69 7.17
N TRP A 284 -8.50 -19.71 6.25
CA TRP A 284 -8.54 -18.87 5.05
C TRP A 284 -9.74 -19.24 4.17
N THR A 285 -9.97 -20.53 3.92
CA THR A 285 -11.13 -21.02 3.15
C THR A 285 -12.45 -20.61 3.79
N GLU A 286 -12.58 -20.73 5.12
CA GLU A 286 -13.77 -20.27 5.84
C GLU A 286 -14.01 -18.77 5.62
N LEU A 287 -12.98 -17.94 5.79
CA LEU A 287 -13.09 -16.49 5.60
C LEU A 287 -13.50 -16.10 4.19
N ARG A 288 -12.93 -16.76 3.17
CA ARG A 288 -13.33 -16.54 1.77
C ARG A 288 -14.76 -16.97 1.51
N SER A 289 -15.19 -18.11 2.05
CA SER A 289 -16.56 -18.60 1.89
C SER A 289 -17.61 -17.71 2.57
N SER A 290 -17.24 -17.09 3.70
CA SER A 290 -18.11 -16.18 4.44
C SER A 290 -18.20 -14.77 3.82
N GLY A 291 -17.38 -14.46 2.81
CA GLY A 291 -17.26 -13.11 2.25
C GLY A 291 -16.69 -12.10 3.25
N PHE A 292 -15.80 -12.53 4.15
CA PHE A 292 -15.27 -11.68 5.23
C PHE A 292 -14.61 -10.40 4.71
N PHE A 293 -13.80 -10.51 3.65
CA PHE A 293 -13.03 -9.38 3.11
C PHE A 293 -13.97 -8.40 2.40
N GLU A 294 -14.89 -8.91 1.60
CA GLU A 294 -15.92 -8.14 0.92
C GLU A 294 -16.85 -7.45 1.92
N GLY A 295 -17.20 -8.12 3.02
CA GLY A 295 -17.99 -7.56 4.12
C GLY A 295 -17.24 -6.47 4.88
N LEU A 296 -15.93 -6.66 5.15
CA LEU A 296 -15.09 -5.63 5.75
C LEU A 296 -15.01 -4.39 4.85
N GLU A 297 -14.75 -4.57 3.55
CA GLU A 297 -14.72 -3.48 2.57
C GLU A 297 -16.08 -2.76 2.46
N ALA A 298 -17.17 -3.51 2.39
CA ALA A 298 -18.52 -2.97 2.30
C ALA A 298 -18.85 -2.05 3.48
N ARG A 299 -18.45 -2.41 4.70
CA ARG A 299 -18.66 -1.57 5.89
C ARG A 299 -18.01 -0.21 5.79
N PHE A 300 -16.81 -0.12 5.20
CA PHE A 300 -16.17 1.17 4.94
C PHE A 300 -16.86 1.91 3.78
N GLY A 301 -17.37 1.16 2.80
CA GLY A 301 -18.14 1.70 1.67
C GLY A 301 -19.50 2.28 2.07
N ASP A 302 -20.13 1.76 3.12
CA ASP A 302 -21.43 2.19 3.61
C ASP A 302 -21.36 3.46 4.49
N LEU A 303 -20.15 3.95 4.80
CA LEU A 303 -19.98 5.22 5.50
C LEU A 303 -20.45 6.39 4.62
N PRO A 304 -21.20 7.37 5.16
CA PRO A 304 -21.63 8.54 4.40
C PRO A 304 -20.46 9.27 3.73
N GLY A 305 -20.58 9.54 2.44
CA GLY A 305 -19.52 10.19 1.65
C GLY A 305 -18.33 9.29 1.28
N ALA A 306 -18.29 8.01 1.68
CA ALA A 306 -17.21 7.11 1.28
C ALA A 306 -17.33 6.69 -0.20
N ARG A 307 -18.55 6.48 -0.70
CA ARG A 307 -18.84 6.09 -2.10
C ARG A 307 -19.37 7.23 -2.97
N ASP A 308 -20.21 8.10 -2.42
CA ASP A 308 -20.84 9.21 -3.15
C ASP A 308 -20.13 10.54 -2.83
N GLY A 309 -19.73 11.30 -3.86
CA GLY A 309 -19.17 12.65 -3.71
C GLY A 309 -17.64 12.77 -3.68
N THR A 310 -16.89 11.71 -3.38
CA THR A 310 -15.42 11.74 -3.38
C THR A 310 -14.85 11.81 -4.78
N ARG A 311 -15.41 11.08 -5.74
CA ARG A 311 -14.88 11.05 -7.12
C ARG A 311 -14.96 12.42 -7.77
N GLU A 312 -16.11 13.08 -7.68
CA GLU A 312 -16.28 14.43 -8.23
C GLU A 312 -15.46 15.48 -7.46
N ALA A 313 -15.33 15.36 -6.14
CA ALA A 313 -14.46 16.23 -5.35
C ALA A 313 -12.98 16.05 -5.72
N ARG A 314 -12.52 14.80 -5.84
CA ARG A 314 -11.17 14.44 -6.30
C ARG A 314 -10.94 14.89 -7.73
N LEU A 315 -11.92 14.80 -8.63
CA LEU A 315 -11.83 15.37 -9.98
C LEU A 315 -11.75 16.90 -9.97
N ARG A 316 -12.54 17.59 -9.13
CA ARG A 316 -12.46 19.05 -8.98
C ARG A 316 -11.09 19.50 -8.47
N GLU A 317 -10.57 18.82 -7.46
CA GLU A 317 -9.25 19.10 -6.90
C GLU A 317 -8.12 18.74 -7.89
N LEU A 318 -8.21 17.57 -8.51
CA LEU A 318 -7.29 17.14 -9.55
C LEU A 318 -7.27 18.13 -10.70
N SER A 319 -8.44 18.59 -11.16
CA SER A 319 -8.53 19.59 -12.22
C SER A 319 -7.85 20.90 -11.82
N LYS A 320 -7.92 21.31 -10.55
CA LYS A 320 -7.24 22.51 -10.07
C LYS A 320 -5.72 22.33 -10.09
N LEU A 321 -5.23 21.21 -9.55
CA LEU A 321 -3.80 20.89 -9.52
C LEU A 321 -3.23 20.71 -10.93
N ALA A 322 -3.94 20.00 -11.80
CA ALA A 322 -3.55 19.83 -13.20
C ALA A 322 -3.42 21.17 -13.92
N GLN A 323 -4.36 22.10 -13.71
CA GLN A 323 -4.25 23.47 -14.27
C GLN A 323 -3.05 24.25 -13.75
N GLU A 324 -2.64 24.03 -12.49
CA GLU A 324 -1.43 24.65 -11.92
C GLU A 324 -0.14 24.03 -12.46
N MET A 325 -0.17 22.74 -12.82
CA MET A 325 0.99 21.98 -13.31
C MET A 325 1.18 22.06 -14.82
N ASP A 326 0.12 22.29 -15.59
CA ASP A 326 0.13 22.21 -17.04
C ASP A 326 0.54 23.53 -17.70
N VAL A 327 1.36 23.43 -18.74
CA VAL A 327 1.82 24.58 -19.56
C VAL A 327 0.70 25.06 -20.48
N ASP A 328 -0.21 24.17 -20.89
CA ASP A 328 -1.37 24.50 -21.73
C ASP A 328 -2.67 23.85 -21.24
N PRO A 329 -3.26 24.37 -20.13
CA PRO A 329 -4.48 23.82 -19.57
C PRO A 329 -5.71 23.92 -20.48
N ALA A 330 -5.67 24.75 -21.54
CA ALA A 330 -6.76 24.85 -22.50
C ALA A 330 -6.78 23.62 -23.43
N HIS A 331 -5.60 23.22 -23.93
CA HIS A 331 -5.43 22.01 -24.71
C HIS A 331 -5.83 20.75 -23.90
N SER A 332 -5.29 20.58 -22.69
CA SER A 332 -5.60 19.38 -21.89
C SER A 332 -7.08 19.25 -21.55
N ARG A 333 -7.76 20.36 -21.25
CA ARG A 333 -9.22 20.36 -21.09
C ARG A 333 -9.92 19.91 -22.37
N LYS A 334 -9.49 20.41 -23.53
CA LYS A 334 -10.14 20.06 -24.79
C LYS A 334 -9.95 18.58 -25.17
N VAL A 335 -8.73 18.07 -25.02
CA VAL A 335 -8.43 16.65 -25.22
C VAL A 335 -9.26 15.79 -24.27
N THR A 336 -9.38 16.18 -23.00
CA THR A 336 -10.19 15.46 -22.01
C THR A 336 -11.67 15.41 -22.43
N GLU A 337 -12.24 16.54 -22.84
CA GLU A 337 -13.63 16.61 -23.33
C GLU A 337 -13.86 15.66 -24.51
N LEU A 338 -12.97 15.67 -25.51
CA LEU A 338 -13.08 14.82 -26.70
C LEU A 338 -12.91 13.33 -26.35
N ALA A 339 -11.99 13.00 -25.43
CA ALA A 339 -11.79 11.63 -24.97
C ALA A 339 -13.03 11.09 -24.24
N LEU A 340 -13.67 11.91 -23.40
CA LEU A 340 -14.89 11.55 -22.70
C LEU A 340 -16.10 11.43 -23.62
N ALA A 341 -16.17 12.25 -24.68
CA ALA A 341 -17.16 12.08 -25.74
C ALA A 341 -16.97 10.74 -26.46
N LEU A 342 -15.73 10.38 -26.83
CA LEU A 342 -15.42 9.08 -27.46
C LEU A 342 -15.77 7.91 -26.53
N PHE A 343 -15.48 8.02 -25.24
CA PHE A 343 -15.86 7.02 -24.23
C PHE A 343 -17.38 6.87 -24.13
N THR A 344 -18.14 7.95 -24.29
CA THR A 344 -19.59 7.88 -24.22
C THR A 344 -20.18 7.23 -25.48
N GLU A 345 -19.75 7.68 -26.65
CA GLU A 345 -20.27 7.23 -27.95
C GLU A 345 -19.87 5.78 -28.30
N LEU A 346 -18.71 5.32 -27.81
CA LEU A 346 -18.17 3.98 -28.11
C LEU A 346 -18.36 2.99 -26.95
N ARG A 347 -19.30 3.24 -26.03
CA ARG A 347 -19.52 2.42 -24.83
C ARG A 347 -19.67 0.93 -25.15
N ASP A 348 -20.45 0.61 -26.18
CA ASP A 348 -20.72 -0.77 -26.61
C ASP A 348 -19.51 -1.47 -27.26
N VAL A 349 -18.51 -0.68 -27.69
CA VAL A 349 -17.27 -1.19 -28.28
C VAL A 349 -16.26 -1.54 -27.20
N HIS A 350 -16.06 -0.61 -26.26
CA HIS A 350 -14.98 -0.77 -25.28
C HIS A 350 -15.40 -1.52 -24.02
N GLY A 351 -16.70 -1.52 -23.65
CA GLY A 351 -17.23 -2.29 -22.51
C GLY A 351 -16.67 -1.86 -21.15
N LEU A 352 -16.27 -0.60 -21.02
CA LEU A 352 -15.64 -0.06 -19.81
C LEU A 352 -16.69 0.54 -18.87
N THR A 353 -16.34 0.61 -17.59
CA THR A 353 -17.21 1.03 -16.49
C THR A 353 -17.02 2.50 -16.14
N ASP A 354 -17.91 3.05 -15.31
CA ASP A 354 -17.74 4.41 -14.80
C ASP A 354 -16.43 4.57 -14.01
N GLU A 355 -15.92 3.50 -13.37
CA GLU A 355 -14.59 3.46 -12.74
C GLU A 355 -13.47 3.81 -13.72
N ASP A 356 -13.53 3.26 -14.93
CA ASP A 356 -12.55 3.48 -15.98
C ASP A 356 -12.68 4.89 -16.60
N LYS A 357 -13.88 5.49 -16.57
CA LYS A 357 -14.12 6.86 -17.04
C LYS A 357 -13.30 7.90 -16.26
N PHE A 358 -13.14 7.76 -14.95
CA PHE A 358 -12.29 8.67 -14.17
C PHE A 358 -10.83 8.51 -14.50
N VAL A 359 -10.37 7.27 -14.73
CA VAL A 359 -8.98 7.04 -15.13
C VAL A 359 -8.72 7.78 -16.45
N LEU A 360 -9.66 7.73 -17.39
CA LEU A 360 -9.58 8.49 -18.63
C LEU A 360 -9.59 10.00 -18.40
N GLU A 361 -10.52 10.49 -17.58
CA GLU A 361 -10.68 11.91 -17.27
C GLU A 361 -9.43 12.48 -16.60
N ALA A 362 -8.94 11.81 -15.55
CA ALA A 362 -7.72 12.15 -14.84
C ALA A 362 -6.50 12.09 -15.75
N ALA A 363 -6.37 11.04 -16.58
CA ALA A 363 -5.26 10.94 -17.51
C ALA A 363 -5.32 12.04 -18.57
N GLY A 364 -6.50 12.39 -19.07
CA GLY A 364 -6.71 13.51 -19.98
C GLY A 364 -6.25 14.84 -19.37
N MET A 365 -6.57 15.10 -18.10
CA MET A 365 -6.12 16.31 -17.40
C MET A 365 -4.60 16.35 -17.18
N LEU A 366 -3.95 15.19 -17.08
CA LEU A 366 -2.55 15.07 -16.67
C LEU A 366 -1.58 14.67 -17.80
N HIS A 367 -2.06 14.34 -19.00
CA HIS A 367 -1.22 13.69 -20.02
C HIS A 367 -0.02 14.54 -20.46
N ASP A 368 -0.16 15.86 -20.42
CA ASP A 368 0.81 16.83 -20.94
C ASP A 368 1.52 17.66 -19.85
N ILE A 369 1.33 17.37 -18.56
CA ILE A 369 2.04 18.07 -17.47
C ILE A 369 3.57 17.94 -17.56
N GLY A 370 4.07 16.93 -18.27
CA GLY A 370 5.50 16.72 -18.51
C GLY A 370 6.15 17.80 -19.39
N TRP A 371 5.38 18.66 -20.05
CA TRP A 371 5.91 19.79 -20.82
C TRP A 371 6.65 20.82 -19.96
N THR A 372 6.41 20.83 -18.65
CA THR A 372 7.14 21.66 -17.69
C THR A 372 8.66 21.39 -17.69
N GLU A 373 9.07 20.16 -18.05
CA GLU A 373 10.49 19.79 -18.20
C GLU A 373 10.94 19.70 -19.67
N GLY A 374 10.11 20.17 -20.60
CA GLY A 374 10.40 20.27 -22.03
C GLY A 374 9.76 19.19 -22.90
N GLN A 375 9.85 19.39 -24.22
CA GLN A 375 9.11 18.60 -25.22
C GLN A 375 9.54 17.14 -25.33
N ARG A 376 10.85 16.87 -25.16
CA ARG A 376 11.43 15.56 -25.51
C ARG A 376 11.06 14.53 -24.44
N GLY A 377 10.13 13.64 -24.80
CA GLY A 377 9.70 12.56 -23.92
C GLY A 377 8.75 13.00 -22.81
N HIS A 378 8.03 14.12 -22.99
CA HIS A 378 7.08 14.63 -21.99
C HIS A 378 6.09 13.57 -21.50
N ASN A 379 5.67 12.61 -22.33
CA ASN A 379 4.80 11.52 -21.89
C ASN A 379 5.43 10.59 -20.83
N ARG A 380 6.75 10.39 -20.86
CA ARG A 380 7.50 9.70 -19.78
C ARG A 380 7.62 10.59 -18.56
N THR A 381 7.79 11.89 -18.76
CA THR A 381 7.82 12.87 -17.68
C THR A 381 6.48 12.96 -16.97
N SER A 382 5.36 13.05 -17.69
CA SER A 382 4.00 13.04 -17.15
C SER A 382 3.77 11.77 -16.32
N TYR A 383 4.13 10.59 -16.84
CA TYR A 383 4.08 9.35 -16.06
C TYR A 383 4.79 9.49 -14.71
N ARG A 384 6.04 9.94 -14.73
CA ARG A 384 6.86 10.10 -13.53
C ARG A 384 6.24 11.11 -12.56
N LEU A 385 5.83 12.27 -13.04
CA LEU A 385 5.21 13.32 -12.23
C LEU A 385 3.91 12.83 -11.56
N ILE A 386 3.07 12.09 -12.28
CA ILE A 386 1.84 11.51 -11.72
C ILE A 386 2.15 10.48 -10.63
N MET A 387 3.20 9.67 -10.82
CA MET A 387 3.62 8.68 -9.82
C MET A 387 4.26 9.31 -8.57
N ASP A 388 5.01 10.40 -8.74
CA ASP A 388 5.81 11.01 -7.67
C ASP A 388 5.03 12.08 -6.87
N ASP A 389 4.07 12.78 -7.49
CA ASP A 389 3.36 13.90 -6.84
C ASP A 389 2.16 13.42 -6.02
N MET A 390 2.41 13.21 -4.73
CA MET A 390 1.41 12.76 -3.76
C MET A 390 0.33 13.80 -3.44
N ARG A 391 0.40 15.03 -3.99
CA ARG A 391 -0.69 16.00 -3.88
C ARG A 391 -1.87 15.67 -4.79
N LEU A 392 -1.63 14.91 -5.88
CA LEU A 392 -2.71 14.49 -6.78
C LEU A 392 -3.65 13.54 -6.01
N PRO A 393 -4.97 13.77 -6.00
CA PRO A 393 -5.93 12.99 -5.23
C PRO A 393 -6.29 11.66 -5.92
N LEU A 394 -5.26 10.89 -6.28
CA LEU A 394 -5.35 9.60 -6.96
C LEU A 394 -4.97 8.48 -5.99
N LEU A 395 -5.81 7.44 -5.90
CA LEU A 395 -5.51 6.25 -5.09
C LEU A 395 -4.35 5.47 -5.73
N ASP A 396 -3.59 4.68 -4.99
CA ASP A 396 -2.41 3.96 -5.52
C ASP A 396 -2.72 3.11 -6.77
N GLY A 397 -3.83 2.37 -6.76
CA GLY A 397 -4.28 1.56 -7.91
C GLY A 397 -4.71 2.39 -9.12
N GLU A 398 -5.38 3.52 -8.88
CA GLU A 398 -5.80 4.46 -9.92
C GLU A 398 -4.61 5.23 -10.48
N ARG A 399 -3.73 5.74 -9.62
CA ARG A 399 -2.55 6.53 -9.96
C ARG A 399 -1.70 5.82 -10.99
N ARG A 400 -1.46 4.52 -10.80
CA ARG A 400 -0.68 3.74 -11.75
C ARG A 400 -1.38 3.60 -13.10
N ALA A 401 -2.70 3.38 -13.12
CA ALA A 401 -3.48 3.31 -14.35
C ALA A 401 -3.52 4.67 -15.07
N VAL A 402 -3.77 5.77 -14.34
CA VAL A 402 -3.77 7.15 -14.85
C VAL A 402 -2.41 7.49 -15.44
N ALA A 403 -1.32 7.22 -14.71
CA ALA A 403 0.03 7.44 -15.18
C ALA A 403 0.30 6.63 -16.47
N ALA A 404 -0.08 5.35 -16.51
CA ALA A 404 0.11 4.52 -17.69
C ALA A 404 -0.70 5.01 -18.90
N VAL A 405 -1.97 5.40 -18.73
CA VAL A 405 -2.78 5.98 -19.81
C VAL A 405 -2.15 7.27 -20.32
N ALA A 406 -1.74 8.17 -19.42
CA ALA A 406 -0.99 9.40 -19.76
C ALA A 406 0.34 9.08 -20.45
N ARG A 407 1.02 7.98 -20.10
CA ARG A 407 2.27 7.56 -20.74
C ARG A 407 2.10 7.14 -22.20
N TYR A 408 0.99 6.46 -22.49
CA TYR A 408 0.71 5.84 -23.79
C TYR A 408 -0.20 6.69 -24.69
N HIS A 409 -0.55 7.92 -24.28
CA HIS A 409 -1.25 8.89 -25.11
C HIS A 409 -0.49 9.24 -26.42
N ARG A 410 0.81 8.91 -26.50
CA ARG A 410 1.62 9.02 -27.72
C ARG A 410 2.81 8.07 -27.73
N GLY A 411 3.43 7.94 -28.90
CA GLY A 411 4.63 7.13 -29.10
C GLY A 411 4.30 5.64 -29.19
N ARG A 412 5.22 4.79 -28.72
CA ARG A 412 5.11 3.33 -28.80
C ARG A 412 3.90 2.78 -28.04
N LEU A 413 3.37 1.67 -28.52
CA LEU A 413 2.25 0.95 -27.90
C LEU A 413 2.68 0.21 -26.62
N PRO A 414 1.75 -0.06 -25.67
CA PRO A 414 2.02 -0.81 -24.45
C PRO A 414 2.51 -2.23 -24.74
N ARG A 415 3.45 -2.74 -23.94
CA ARG A 415 3.93 -4.13 -23.99
C ARG A 415 3.92 -4.75 -22.61
N ASP A 416 3.70 -6.07 -22.52
CA ASP A 416 3.60 -6.80 -21.25
C ASP A 416 4.82 -6.64 -20.32
N GLY A 417 6.01 -6.38 -20.86
CA GLY A 417 7.25 -6.20 -20.11
C GLY A 417 7.58 -4.75 -19.75
N ASP A 418 6.74 -3.78 -20.09
CA ASP A 418 6.97 -2.37 -19.77
C ASP A 418 6.82 -2.12 -18.26
N ASP A 419 7.76 -1.37 -17.65
CA ASP A 419 7.72 -1.05 -16.22
C ASP A 419 6.42 -0.33 -15.82
N GLU A 420 5.86 0.46 -16.74
CA GLU A 420 4.62 1.21 -16.54
C GLU A 420 3.39 0.31 -16.31
N VAL A 421 3.40 -0.93 -16.82
CA VAL A 421 2.31 -1.91 -16.63
C VAL A 421 2.76 -3.19 -15.92
N LYS A 422 4.03 -3.28 -15.51
CA LYS A 422 4.62 -4.44 -14.84
C LYS A 422 3.93 -4.75 -13.51
N GLY A 423 3.36 -5.94 -13.36
CA GLY A 423 2.60 -6.33 -12.16
C GLY A 423 1.12 -5.95 -12.20
N MET A 424 0.64 -5.31 -13.27
CA MET A 424 -0.80 -5.26 -13.55
C MET A 424 -1.29 -6.62 -14.07
N SER A 425 -2.49 -7.03 -13.67
CA SER A 425 -3.19 -8.18 -14.26
C SER A 425 -3.49 -7.97 -15.76
N GLY A 426 -3.74 -9.05 -16.50
CA GLY A 426 -4.09 -8.96 -17.93
C GLY A 426 -5.31 -8.06 -18.17
N ARG A 427 -6.32 -8.11 -17.28
CA ARG A 427 -7.50 -7.24 -17.35
C ARG A 427 -7.15 -5.76 -17.13
N GLN A 428 -6.25 -5.45 -16.22
CA GLN A 428 -5.80 -4.06 -15.99
C GLN A 428 -4.99 -3.53 -17.19
N ARG A 429 -4.14 -4.37 -17.80
CA ARG A 429 -3.39 -3.99 -19.00
C ARG A 429 -4.30 -3.70 -20.20
N ASP A 430 -5.29 -4.57 -20.43
CA ASP A 430 -6.31 -4.36 -21.46
C ASP A 430 -7.09 -3.05 -21.24
N LYS A 431 -7.52 -2.76 -20.01
CA LYS A 431 -8.15 -1.48 -19.64
C LYS A 431 -7.28 -0.28 -19.99
N VAL A 432 -6.01 -0.28 -19.59
CA VAL A 432 -5.05 0.81 -19.90
C VAL A 432 -4.92 1.01 -21.41
N SER A 433 -4.79 -0.07 -22.19
CA SER A 433 -4.68 0.00 -23.64
C SER A 433 -5.94 0.58 -24.30
N ARG A 434 -7.14 0.16 -23.86
CA ARG A 434 -8.42 0.71 -24.34
C ARG A 434 -8.56 2.19 -24.05
N LEU A 435 -8.24 2.62 -22.83
CA LEU A 435 -8.32 4.03 -22.42
C LEU A 435 -7.30 4.90 -23.16
N ALA A 436 -6.05 4.43 -23.29
CA ALA A 436 -5.01 5.13 -24.03
C ALA A 436 -5.37 5.26 -25.52
N ALA A 437 -6.04 4.27 -26.11
CA ALA A 437 -6.51 4.34 -27.49
C ALA A 437 -7.49 5.51 -27.73
N LEU A 438 -8.44 5.72 -26.80
CA LEU A 438 -9.37 6.84 -26.87
C LEU A 438 -8.65 8.18 -26.71
N LEU A 439 -7.77 8.27 -25.71
CA LEU A 439 -7.00 9.49 -25.43
C LEU A 439 -6.09 9.89 -26.60
N ARG A 440 -5.44 8.92 -27.27
CA ARG A 440 -4.60 9.14 -28.45
C ARG A 440 -5.34 9.80 -29.60
N ILE A 441 -6.57 9.35 -29.89
CA ILE A 441 -7.40 9.92 -30.95
C ILE A 441 -7.81 11.34 -30.57
N ALA A 442 -8.26 11.56 -29.32
CA ALA A 442 -8.66 12.87 -28.82
C ALA A 442 -7.53 13.91 -28.86
N ASP A 443 -6.32 13.53 -28.43
CA ASP A 443 -5.10 14.36 -28.52
C ASP A 443 -4.75 14.66 -29.99
N GLY A 444 -4.91 13.68 -30.89
CA GLY A 444 -4.80 13.92 -32.32
C GLY A 444 -5.78 14.97 -32.86
N LEU A 445 -7.03 14.95 -32.42
CA LEU A 445 -8.07 15.87 -32.88
C LEU A 445 -7.81 17.33 -32.49
N ASP A 446 -7.09 17.58 -31.40
CA ASP A 446 -6.68 18.92 -30.97
C ASP A 446 -5.19 19.22 -31.24
N ARG A 447 -4.63 18.65 -32.30
CA ARG A 447 -3.21 18.77 -32.67
C ARG A 447 -2.66 20.21 -32.74
N GLU A 448 -3.53 21.17 -33.02
CA GLU A 448 -3.20 22.60 -33.18
C GLU A 448 -3.35 23.41 -31.88
N HIS A 449 -3.83 22.79 -30.79
CA HIS A 449 -4.07 23.43 -29.49
C HIS A 449 -5.03 24.63 -29.58
N ALA A 450 -5.90 24.63 -30.59
CA ALA A 450 -6.81 25.73 -30.91
C ALA A 450 -8.27 25.42 -30.54
N GLY A 451 -8.56 24.19 -30.10
CA GLY A 451 -9.91 23.72 -29.84
C GLY A 451 -10.83 23.84 -31.06
N ALA A 452 -10.29 23.57 -32.25
CA ALA A 452 -10.99 23.70 -33.52
C ALA A 452 -12.12 22.69 -33.68
N VAL A 453 -11.93 21.47 -33.16
CA VAL A 453 -12.99 20.47 -33.01
C VAL A 453 -13.78 20.79 -31.75
N LYS A 454 -15.07 21.12 -31.86
CA LYS A 454 -15.93 21.50 -30.74
C LYS A 454 -16.58 20.31 -30.05
N GLY A 455 -16.85 19.24 -30.80
CA GLY A 455 -17.39 17.99 -30.27
C GLY A 455 -17.32 16.89 -31.31
N ILE A 456 -17.70 15.67 -30.92
CA ILE A 456 -17.73 14.50 -31.80
C ILE A 456 -18.99 13.68 -31.54
N SER A 457 -19.38 12.91 -32.55
CA SER A 457 -20.24 11.72 -32.43
C SER A 457 -19.52 10.53 -33.03
N ALA A 458 -19.86 9.32 -32.59
CA ALA A 458 -19.25 8.12 -33.15
C ALA A 458 -20.25 6.99 -33.38
N SER A 459 -20.05 6.23 -34.45
CA SER A 459 -20.84 5.06 -34.76
C SER A 459 -19.96 3.94 -35.31
N VAL A 460 -20.38 2.69 -35.12
CA VAL A 460 -19.67 1.53 -35.66
C VAL A 460 -20.56 0.82 -36.66
N LYS A 461 -20.04 0.64 -37.88
CA LYS A 461 -20.71 -0.10 -38.94
C LYS A 461 -19.68 -0.81 -39.81
N ASP A 462 -19.98 -2.04 -40.22
CA ASP A 462 -19.18 -2.83 -41.17
C ASP A 462 -17.67 -2.88 -40.82
N GLY A 463 -17.35 -3.09 -39.53
CA GLY A 463 -15.97 -3.16 -39.03
C GLY A 463 -15.21 -1.82 -39.00
N THR A 464 -15.92 -0.70 -39.12
CA THR A 464 -15.35 0.65 -39.10
C THR A 464 -16.05 1.51 -38.05
N ALA A 465 -15.26 2.08 -37.13
CA ALA A 465 -15.67 3.17 -36.25
C ALA A 465 -15.54 4.50 -37.00
N THR A 466 -16.68 5.15 -37.27
CA THR A 466 -16.73 6.48 -37.91
C THR A 466 -16.93 7.53 -36.82
N ILE A 467 -15.99 8.47 -36.73
CA ILE A 467 -16.04 9.62 -35.83
C ILE A 467 -16.38 10.86 -36.66
N GLU A 468 -17.54 11.47 -36.40
CA GLU A 468 -17.95 12.71 -37.05
C GLU A 468 -17.52 13.89 -36.17
N VAL A 469 -16.75 14.82 -36.72
CA VAL A 469 -16.23 15.97 -35.99
C VAL A 469 -17.09 17.21 -36.22
N ASN A 470 -17.52 17.85 -35.13
CA ASN A 470 -18.16 19.17 -35.21
C ASN A 470 -17.08 20.25 -35.13
N GLY A 471 -16.74 20.85 -36.28
CA GLY A 471 -15.69 21.85 -36.42
C GLY A 471 -14.90 21.64 -37.72
N ARG A 472 -13.79 22.38 -37.92
CA ARG A 472 -12.92 22.19 -39.09
C ARG A 472 -11.46 22.21 -38.67
N SER A 473 -10.82 21.05 -38.70
CA SER A 473 -9.37 20.90 -38.56
C SER A 473 -8.88 19.72 -39.39
N ASP A 474 -8.38 20.02 -40.59
CA ASP A 474 -7.82 19.00 -41.49
C ASP A 474 -6.55 18.39 -40.90
N LEU A 475 -5.74 19.21 -40.21
CA LEU A 475 -4.52 18.78 -39.52
C LEU A 475 -4.84 17.89 -38.30
N GLY A 476 -5.83 18.26 -37.48
CA GLY A 476 -6.28 17.45 -36.35
C GLY A 476 -6.86 16.11 -36.80
N THR A 477 -7.67 16.12 -37.85
CA THR A 477 -8.24 14.90 -38.44
C THR A 477 -7.15 13.94 -38.94
N ALA A 478 -6.17 14.45 -39.70
CA ALA A 478 -5.05 13.64 -40.17
C ALA A 478 -4.16 13.12 -39.03
N ALA A 479 -3.93 13.93 -37.98
CA ALA A 479 -3.17 13.53 -36.82
C ALA A 479 -3.88 12.45 -35.99
N ALA A 480 -5.19 12.58 -35.79
CA ALA A 480 -6.02 11.60 -35.10
C ALA A 480 -6.05 10.26 -35.84
N LEU A 481 -6.21 10.26 -37.18
CA LEU A 481 -6.11 9.04 -37.98
C LEU A 481 -4.74 8.36 -37.84
N LYS A 482 -3.66 9.13 -37.78
CA LYS A 482 -2.31 8.58 -37.57
C LYS A 482 -2.12 7.99 -36.16
N LYS A 483 -2.80 8.54 -35.15
CA LYS A 483 -2.76 8.08 -33.75
C LYS A 483 -3.80 6.99 -33.43
N ALA A 484 -4.61 6.57 -34.40
CA ALA A 484 -5.60 5.52 -34.25
C ALA A 484 -5.01 4.10 -34.24
N ASP A 485 -3.68 3.96 -34.36
CA ASP A 485 -2.96 2.68 -34.37
C ASP A 485 -3.32 1.78 -33.17
N LEU A 486 -3.28 2.32 -31.95
CA LEU A 486 -3.65 1.56 -30.75
C LEU A 486 -5.14 1.17 -30.74
N PHE A 487 -6.02 2.05 -31.24
CA PHE A 487 -7.45 1.76 -31.32
C PHE A 487 -7.72 0.60 -32.27
N GLN A 488 -7.09 0.60 -33.44
CA GLN A 488 -7.22 -0.46 -34.44
C GLN A 488 -6.69 -1.79 -33.89
N GLU A 489 -5.57 -1.78 -33.16
CA GLU A 489 -5.00 -2.99 -32.55
C GLU A 489 -5.91 -3.57 -31.45
N VAL A 490 -6.42 -2.72 -30.55
CA VAL A 490 -7.17 -3.17 -29.37
C VAL A 490 -8.60 -3.56 -29.70
N PHE A 491 -9.26 -2.84 -30.61
CA PHE A 491 -10.68 -3.09 -30.93
C PHE A 491 -10.88 -3.85 -32.24
N GLY A 492 -9.84 -4.02 -33.07
CA GLY A 492 -9.96 -4.70 -34.36
C GLY A 492 -10.82 -3.95 -35.39
N LEU A 493 -11.08 -2.65 -35.17
CA LEU A 493 -11.92 -1.82 -36.02
C LEU A 493 -11.08 -0.82 -36.79
N LYS A 494 -11.42 -0.56 -38.05
CA LYS A 494 -10.86 0.59 -38.79
C LYS A 494 -11.41 1.88 -38.21
N VAL A 495 -10.66 2.98 -38.32
CA VAL A 495 -11.12 4.31 -37.89
C VAL A 495 -11.25 5.20 -39.11
N ALA A 496 -12.40 5.85 -39.24
CA ALA A 496 -12.67 6.90 -40.21
C ALA A 496 -13.07 8.16 -39.46
N ILE A 497 -12.59 9.32 -39.89
CA ILE A 497 -12.94 10.62 -39.30
C ILE A 497 -13.51 11.51 -40.40
N ARG A 498 -14.65 12.14 -40.16
CA ARG A 498 -15.41 12.93 -41.15
C ARG A 498 -15.76 14.30 -40.65
#